data_AF-A0A081NGZ3-F1
#
_entry.id   AF-A0A081NGZ3-F1
#
_cell.length_a   1.000
_cell.length_b   1.000
_cell.length_c   1.000
_cell.angle_alpha   90.00
_cell.angle_beta   90.00
_cell.angle_gamma   90.00
#
_symmetry.space_group_name_H-M   'P 1'
#
loop_
_entity.id
_entity.type
_entity.pdbx_description
1 polymer ?
#
loop_
_entity_poly.entity_id
_entity_poly.type
_entity_poly.pdbx_seq_one_letter_code
_entity_poly.pdbx_strand_id
1 'polypeptide(L)' 'MESNFHNLVSAVGDMADRYLFRLGKDQRKLYEAWDRFYSATPWKIERNIRISEVQGWMNPYVSRQPQG' A
#
# COMPACT_ATOMS: atom_id res chain seq x y z
N MET A 1 -13.11 -12.01 -2.94
CA MET A 1 -12.53 -11.00 -3.86
C MET A 1 -12.05 -9.75 -3.12
N GLU A 2 -12.79 -9.22 -2.13
CA GLU A 2 -12.42 -7.98 -1.41
C GLU A 2 -11.11 -8.04 -0.61
N SER A 3 -10.80 -9.19 0.03
CA SER A 3 -9.56 -9.38 0.82
C SER A 3 -8.26 -9.10 0.06
N ASN A 4 -8.21 -9.33 -1.26
CA ASN A 4 -7.01 -9.08 -2.06
C ASN A 4 -6.76 -7.59 -2.29
N PHE A 5 -7.81 -6.76 -2.34
CA PHE A 5 -7.67 -5.32 -2.56
C PHE A 5 -7.01 -4.63 -1.36
N HIS A 6 -7.34 -5.05 -0.13
CA HIS A 6 -6.64 -4.59 1.07
C HIS A 6 -5.14 -4.83 0.99
N ASN A 7 -4.66 -5.87 0.30
CA ASN A 7 -3.24 -6.22 0.24
C ASN A 7 -2.49 -5.55 -0.92
N LEU A 8 -3.12 -5.41 -2.09
CA LEU A 8 -2.42 -5.01 -3.32
C LEU A 8 -2.30 -3.49 -3.52
N VAL A 9 -3.25 -2.69 -3.06
CA VAL A 9 -3.37 -1.27 -3.45
C VAL A 9 -2.19 -0.43 -2.95
N SER A 10 -1.87 -0.51 -1.66
CA SER A 10 -0.72 0.18 -1.06
C SER A 10 0.63 -0.30 -1.64
N ALA A 11 0.68 -1.53 -2.17
CA ALA A 11 1.88 -2.06 -2.81
C ALA A 11 2.11 -1.43 -4.19
N VAL A 12 1.06 -1.20 -4.98
CA VAL A 12 1.21 -0.56 -6.30
C VAL A 12 1.74 0.87 -6.19
N GLY A 13 1.25 1.64 -5.22
CA GLY A 13 1.76 2.99 -4.95
C GLY A 13 3.23 2.98 -4.52
N ASP A 14 3.57 2.15 -3.53
CA ASP A 14 4.95 2.02 -3.04
C ASP A 14 5.93 1.58 -4.13
N MET A 15 5.53 0.63 -4.97
CA MET A 15 6.33 0.17 -6.09
C MET A 15 6.53 1.29 -7.13
N ALA A 16 5.48 2.03 -7.48
CA ALA A 16 5.58 3.11 -8.47
C ALA A 16 6.50 4.24 -7.99
N ASP A 17 6.40 4.61 -6.71
CA ASP A 17 7.21 5.67 -6.11
C ASP A 17 8.66 5.23 -5.92
N ARG A 18 8.91 3.99 -5.45
CA ARG A 18 10.27 3.49 -5.19
C ARG A 18 11.06 3.19 -6.46
N TYR A 19 10.42 2.55 -7.43
CA TYR A 19 11.10 2.07 -8.64
C TYR A 19 10.91 3.03 -9.82
N LEU A 20 10.33 4.21 -9.60
CA LEU A 20 10.19 5.30 -10.56
C LEU A 20 9.51 4.89 -11.89
N PHE A 21 8.67 3.86 -11.88
CA PHE A 21 7.86 3.53 -13.05
C PHE A 21 6.58 4.37 -13.04
N ARG A 22 6.20 4.86 -14.22
CA ARG A 22 5.07 5.78 -14.38
C ARG A 22 3.76 5.00 -14.44
N LEU A 23 2.86 5.28 -13.50
CA LEU A 23 1.45 4.96 -13.64
C LEU A 23 0.78 5.99 -14.55
N GLY A 24 -0.13 5.54 -15.43
CA GLY A 24 -1.02 6.43 -16.15
C GLY A 24 -1.87 7.27 -15.19
N LYS A 25 -2.30 8.46 -15.60
CA LYS A 25 -3.09 9.37 -14.75
C LYS A 25 -4.34 8.69 -14.18
N ASP A 26 -5.02 7.88 -14.98
CA ASP A 26 -6.25 7.19 -14.55
C ASP A 26 -5.96 6.03 -13.60
N GLN A 27 -4.88 5.27 -13.84
CA GLN A 27 -4.42 4.22 -12.93
C GLN A 27 -4.06 4.80 -11.57
N ARG A 28 -3.34 5.94 -11.53
CA ARG A 28 -3.00 6.62 -10.29
C ARG A 28 -4.26 7.02 -9.51
N LYS A 29 -5.22 7.66 -10.16
CA LYS A 29 -6.50 8.05 -9.53
C LYS A 29 -7.26 6.84 -8.98
N LEU A 30 -7.27 5.73 -9.73
CA LEU A 30 -7.91 4.49 -9.31
C LEU A 30 -7.27 3.94 -8.02
N TYR A 31 -5.94 3.82 -7.98
CA TYR A 31 -5.23 3.29 -6.82
C TYR A 31 -5.33 4.22 -5.61
N GLU A 32 -5.28 5.54 -5.80
CA GLU A 32 -5.50 6.50 -4.71
C GLU A 32 -6.92 6.42 -4.14
N ALA A 33 -7.93 6.23 -4.99
CA ALA A 33 -9.31 6.02 -4.53
C ALA A 33 -9.41 4.72 -3.73
N TRP A 34 -8.83 3.64 -4.24
CA TRP A 34 -8.85 2.35 -3.54
C TRP A 34 -8.05 2.37 -2.23
N ASP A 35 -6.95 3.12 -2.14
CA ASP A 35 -6.16 3.25 -0.91
C ASP A 35 -6.98 3.90 0.21
N ARG A 36 -7.92 4.79 -0.15
CA ARG A 36 -8.88 5.40 0.79
C ARG A 36 -10.01 4.45 1.16
N PHE A 37 -10.54 3.68 0.22
CA PHE A 37 -11.65 2.75 0.48
C PHE A 37 -11.23 1.49 1.25
N TYR A 38 -10.02 0.99 1.01
CA TYR A 38 -9.51 -0.25 1.58
C TYR A 38 -8.36 0.02 2.53
N SER A 39 -8.70 0.51 3.73
CA SER A 39 -7.75 0.73 4.81
C SER A 39 -7.00 -0.56 5.17
N ALA A 40 -5.78 -0.41 5.70
CA ALA A 40 -4.91 -1.49 6.10
C ALA A 40 -5.53 -2.22 7.28
N THR A 41 -5.54 -3.53 7.18
CA THR A 41 -5.95 -4.39 8.28
C THR A 41 -4.82 -4.50 9.31
N PRO A 42 -5.09 -4.87 10.57
CA PRO A 42 -4.04 -5.09 11.57
C PRO A 42 -2.95 -6.05 11.10
N TRP A 43 -3.34 -7.12 10.40
CA TRP A 43 -2.38 -8.05 9.79
C TRP A 43 -1.50 -7.38 8.74
N LYS A 44 -2.05 -6.49 7.89
CA LYS A 44 -1.24 -5.81 6.88
C LYS A 44 -0.23 -4.84 7.50
N ILE A 45 -0.60 -4.20 8.60
CA ILE A 45 0.30 -3.34 9.39
C ILE A 45 1.43 -4.19 9.99
N GLU A 46 1.09 -5.28 10.67
CA GLU A 46 2.06 -6.22 11.24
C GLU A 46 3.00 -6.80 10.17
N ARG A 47 2.46 -7.19 9.02
CA ARG A 47 3.25 -7.65 7.87
C ARG A 47 4.22 -6.58 7.39
N ASN A 48 3.81 -5.31 7.32
CA ASN A 48 4.68 -4.20 6.92
C ASN A 48 5.85 -4.03 7.88
N ILE A 49 5.60 -4.17 9.20
CA ILE A 49 6.65 -4.13 10.23
C ILE A 49 7.65 -5.26 10.01
N ARG A 50 7.19 -6.52 9.96
CA ARG A 50 8.06 -7.69 9.75
C ARG A 50 8.89 -7.62 8.47
N ILE A 51 8.29 -7.15 7.38
CA ILE A 51 9.02 -6.97 6.12
C ILE A 51 10.06 -5.87 6.26
N SER A 52 9.76 -4.79 6.96
CA SER A 52 10.71 -3.70 7.17
C SER A 52 11.92 -4.11 8.00
N GLU A 53 11.78 -5.06 8.93
CA GLU A 53 12.91 -5.61 9.69
C GLU A 53 13.90 -6.38 8.79
N VAL A 54 13.40 -6.99 7.71
CA VAL A 54 14.22 -7.73 6.74
C VAL A 54 14.75 -6.83 5.63
N GLN A 55 13.92 -5.93 5.11
CA GLN A 55 14.27 -5.08 3.96
C GLN A 55 14.97 -3.78 4.37
N GLY A 56 14.75 -3.29 5.59
CA GLY A 56 15.29 -2.02 6.11
C GLY A 56 14.40 -0.80 5.85
N TRP A 57 13.20 -0.96 5.28
CA TRP A 57 12.24 0.13 5.05
C TRP A 57 10.79 -0.32 5.14
N MET A 58 9.91 0.60 5.52
CA MET A 58 8.45 0.39 5.55
C MET A 58 7.78 0.91 4.29
N ASN A 59 6.68 0.27 3.88
CA ASN A 59 5.76 0.81 2.87
C ASN A 59 4.99 2.02 3.47
N PRO A 60 5.21 3.26 2.98
CA PRO A 60 4.60 4.47 3.55
C PRO A 60 3.10 4.55 3.27
N TYR A 61 2.59 3.84 2.25
CA TYR A 61 1.16 3.75 1.96
C TYR A 61 0.43 2.93 3.03
N VAL A 62 1.11 2.01 3.73
CA VAL A 62 0.55 1.31 4.89
C VAL A 62 0.74 2.16 6.14
N SER A 63 1.91 2.75 6.35
CA SER A 63 2.23 3.49 7.58
C SER A 63 1.44 4.79 7.77
N ARG A 64 0.96 5.42 6.69
CA ARG A 64 0.19 6.69 6.75
C ARG A 64 -1.31 6.50 6.97
N GLN A 65 -1.81 5.26 6.95
CA GLN A 65 -3.23 5.01 7.07
C GLN A 65 -3.67 5.09 8.54
N PRO A 66 -4.92 5.54 8.80
CA PRO A 66 -5.46 5.53 10.15
C PRO A 66 -5.43 4.11 10.72
N GLN A 67 -4.84 3.95 11.90
CA GLN A 67 -4.98 2.74 12.69
C GLN A 67 -6.41 2.75 13.23
N GLY A 68 -7.23 1.78 12.81
CA GLY A 68 -8.62 1.66 13.26
C GLY A 68 -8.73 1.41 14.75
#